data_AF-A0A3D3SDX2-F1
#
_entry.id   AF-A0A3D3SDX2-F1
#
_cell.length_a   1.000
_cell.length_b   1.000
_cell.length_c   1.000
_cell.angle_alpha   90.00
_cell.angle_beta   90.00
_cell.angle_gamma   90.00
#
_symmetry.space_group_name_H-M   'P 1'
#
loop_
_entity.id
_entity.type
_entity.pdbx_description
1 polymer ?
#
loop_
_entity_poly.entity_id
_entity_poly.type
_entity_poly.pdbx_seq_one_letter_code
_entity_poly.pdbx_strand_id
1 'polypeptide(L)'
;LWQEIASALLKKYAERFYSFSKKEWELPHLEYVDLEVNDPNLLLHESPEGSPYGGGYRVRVDESAEEVVAQLEQLKTIIISGTMAAWEFKGMKALWFDRHIYQPLMYSENGRVEMSPVALNKGEREFVQDLRSFCDNNTDYLAGKELYLLRNLSKGRGVGFFEAGNFHPDFIIWLLVEGKQHVIFADPKGLHNVDGMNDPKIKFHSTIKEIERRLGDGSIILSSFILSNTPSHEIVGKWRTSKEELKAHNVLFQVEDKANYIKLMFGIAIDVSV
;
A
#
# COMPACT_ATOMS: atom_id res chain seq x y z
N LEU A 1 16.64 -35.97 6.76
CA LEU A 1 15.98 -35.26 7.88
C LEU A 1 16.89 -34.28 8.63
N TRP A 2 17.81 -34.70 9.50
CA TRP A 2 18.64 -33.76 10.30
C TRP A 2 19.53 -32.83 9.46
N GLN A 3 20.14 -33.34 8.40
CA GLN A 3 20.93 -32.54 7.46
C GLN A 3 20.07 -31.51 6.71
N GLU A 4 18.84 -31.86 6.35
CA GLU A 4 17.90 -30.95 5.66
C GLU A 4 17.44 -29.83 6.59
N ILE A 5 17.15 -30.15 7.86
CA ILE A 5 16.82 -29.16 8.89
C ILE A 5 18.00 -28.21 9.11
N ALA A 6 19.22 -28.74 9.31
CA ALA A 6 20.42 -27.93 9.49
C ALA A 6 20.68 -27.03 8.26
N SER A 7 20.54 -27.58 7.05
CA SER A 7 20.72 -26.82 5.81
C SER A 7 19.68 -25.70 5.66
N ALA A 8 18.41 -25.96 5.98
CA ALA A 8 17.36 -24.96 5.93
C ALA A 8 17.59 -23.82 6.96
N LEU A 9 18.06 -24.17 8.16
CA LEU A 9 18.40 -23.18 9.19
C LEU A 9 19.61 -22.33 8.79
N LEU A 10 20.66 -22.93 8.24
CA LEU A 10 21.84 -22.20 7.77
C LEU A 10 21.51 -21.26 6.61
N LYS A 11 20.68 -21.69 5.64
CA LYS A 11 20.21 -20.82 4.55
C LYS A 11 19.42 -19.64 5.09
N LYS A 12 18.45 -19.88 5.97
CA LYS A 12 17.68 -18.80 6.62
C LYS A 12 18.56 -17.85 7.40
N TYR A 13 19.57 -18.35 8.10
CA TYR A 13 20.52 -17.51 8.82
C TYR A 13 21.35 -16.65 7.85
N ALA A 14 21.93 -17.26 6.81
CA ALA A 14 22.74 -16.56 5.82
C ALA A 14 21.93 -15.48 5.08
N GLU A 15 20.69 -15.79 4.68
CA GLU A 15 19.75 -14.83 4.09
C GLU A 15 19.48 -13.64 5.03
N ARG A 16 19.21 -13.92 6.32
CA ARG A 16 19.00 -12.88 7.33
C ARG A 16 20.24 -12.02 7.56
N PHE A 17 21.42 -12.64 7.66
CA PHE A 17 22.68 -11.92 7.87
C PHE A 17 23.07 -11.05 6.67
N TYR A 18 22.91 -11.58 5.45
CA TYR A 18 23.10 -10.82 4.22
C TYR A 18 22.15 -9.62 4.18
N SER A 19 20.86 -9.84 4.43
CA SER A 19 19.86 -8.76 4.44
C SER A 19 20.16 -7.72 5.51
N PHE A 20 20.66 -8.13 6.68
CA PHE A 20 21.08 -7.20 7.74
C PHE A 20 22.27 -6.34 7.30
N SER A 21 23.28 -6.94 6.67
CA SER A 21 24.50 -6.22 6.24
C SER A 21 24.21 -5.30 5.05
N LYS A 22 23.40 -5.76 4.09
CA LYS A 22 22.92 -4.95 2.96
C LYS A 22 22.15 -3.74 3.46
N LYS A 23 21.31 -3.90 4.49
CA LYS A 23 20.56 -2.80 5.11
C LYS A 23 21.47 -1.72 5.67
N GLU A 24 22.48 -2.13 6.46
CA GLU A 24 23.42 -1.18 7.05
C GLU A 24 24.15 -0.37 5.97
N TRP A 25 24.41 -0.99 4.83
CA TRP A 25 25.02 -0.33 3.69
C TRP A 25 24.03 0.52 2.86
N GLU A 26 22.80 0.10 2.61
CA GLU A 26 21.84 0.82 1.76
C GLU A 26 21.17 2.01 2.48
N LEU A 27 20.90 1.90 3.79
CA LEU A 27 20.18 2.94 4.54
C LEU A 27 20.79 4.35 4.44
N PRO A 28 22.13 4.54 4.48
CA PRO A 28 22.75 5.85 4.28
C PRO A 28 22.65 6.38 2.84
N HIS A 29 22.33 5.53 1.87
CA HIS A 29 22.26 5.85 0.44
C HIS A 29 20.81 5.93 -0.07
N LEU A 30 19.82 5.99 0.83
CA LEU A 30 18.43 6.23 0.43
C LEU A 30 18.29 7.66 -0.10
N GLU A 31 17.69 7.77 -1.28
CA GLU A 31 17.43 9.04 -1.94
C GLU A 31 15.93 9.29 -2.03
N TYR A 32 15.55 10.56 -1.82
CA TYR A 32 14.22 11.03 -2.17
C TYR A 32 14.25 11.47 -3.63
N VAL A 33 13.41 10.86 -4.44
CA VAL A 33 13.33 11.11 -5.90
C VAL A 33 11.90 11.46 -6.27
N ASP A 34 11.78 12.34 -7.26
CA ASP A 34 10.48 12.69 -7.84
C ASP A 34 9.89 11.50 -8.62
N LEU A 35 8.57 11.39 -8.61
CA LEU A 35 7.87 10.36 -9.40
C LEU A 35 7.87 10.76 -10.89
N GLU A 36 8.70 10.10 -11.67
CA GLU A 36 8.75 10.33 -13.12
C GLU A 36 7.66 9.58 -13.89
N VAL A 37 7.35 10.04 -15.10
CA VAL A 37 6.37 9.38 -15.99
C VAL A 37 6.77 7.95 -16.35
N ASN A 38 8.06 7.61 -16.33
CA ASN A 38 8.53 6.25 -16.58
C ASN A 38 8.79 5.47 -15.28
N ASP A 39 8.26 5.91 -14.14
CA ASP A 39 8.46 5.20 -12.89
C ASP A 39 7.86 3.78 -12.94
N PRO A 40 8.58 2.75 -12.48
CA PRO A 40 8.09 1.38 -12.48
C PRO A 40 6.83 1.11 -11.64
N ASN A 41 6.44 2.01 -10.73
CA ASN A 41 5.18 1.95 -9.99
C ASN A 41 3.96 2.33 -10.86
N LEU A 42 4.18 2.88 -12.05
CA LEU A 42 3.12 3.21 -12.99
C LEU A 42 2.82 2.02 -13.90
N LEU A 43 1.55 1.91 -14.33
CA LEU A 43 1.08 0.84 -15.20
C LEU A 43 1.65 0.87 -16.63
N LEU A 44 2.50 1.86 -16.94
CA LEU A 44 3.06 2.09 -18.27
C LEU A 44 3.93 0.90 -18.73
N HIS A 45 4.61 0.24 -17.80
CA HIS A 45 5.53 -0.87 -18.13
C HIS A 45 4.87 -2.24 -18.24
N GLU A 46 3.58 -2.35 -17.93
CA GLU A 46 2.88 -3.65 -17.84
C GLU A 46 2.27 -4.08 -19.19
N SER A 47 2.19 -3.16 -20.15
CA SER A 47 1.70 -3.43 -21.50
C SER A 47 2.72 -4.16 -22.38
N PRO A 48 2.29 -5.06 -23.29
CA PRO A 48 3.16 -5.61 -24.32
C PRO A 48 3.76 -4.50 -25.21
N GLU A 49 5.00 -4.72 -25.67
CA GLU A 49 5.65 -3.83 -26.65
C GLU A 49 4.75 -3.62 -27.88
N GLY A 50 4.54 -2.36 -28.27
CA GLY A 50 3.67 -1.99 -29.39
C GLY A 50 2.20 -1.76 -29.04
N SER A 51 1.81 -1.82 -27.76
CA SER A 51 0.47 -1.39 -27.33
C SER A 51 0.24 0.10 -27.69
N PRO A 52 -0.83 0.44 -28.43
CA PRO A 52 -1.12 1.83 -28.81
C PRO A 52 -1.53 2.69 -27.60
N TYR A 53 -1.77 2.07 -26.44
CA TYR A 53 -2.25 2.72 -25.22
C TYR A 53 -1.13 3.04 -24.21
N GLY A 54 0.12 2.66 -24.50
CA GLY A 54 1.30 2.99 -23.67
C GLY A 54 1.39 2.33 -22.30
N GLY A 55 0.30 1.77 -21.74
CA GLY A 55 0.25 1.17 -20.42
C GLY A 55 -1.10 0.54 -20.08
N GLY A 56 -1.14 -0.32 -19.06
CA GLY A 56 -2.40 -0.90 -18.58
C GLY A 56 -2.27 -2.26 -17.89
N TYR A 57 -3.41 -2.82 -17.50
CA TYR A 57 -3.46 -4.16 -16.90
C TYR A 57 -3.30 -5.24 -17.96
N ARG A 58 -2.44 -6.22 -17.67
CA ARG A 58 -2.37 -7.47 -18.41
C ARG A 58 -3.26 -8.49 -17.74
N VAL A 59 -4.22 -9.03 -18.47
CA VAL A 59 -5.14 -10.04 -17.96
C VAL A 59 -4.94 -11.33 -18.76
N ARG A 60 -4.64 -12.43 -18.07
CA ARG A 60 -4.62 -13.76 -18.68
C ARG A 60 -5.92 -14.48 -18.39
N VAL A 61 -6.55 -14.96 -19.45
CA VAL A 61 -7.81 -15.68 -19.45
C VAL A 61 -7.68 -16.92 -20.32
N ASP A 62 -8.38 -17.99 -19.95
CA ASP A 62 -8.50 -19.16 -20.82
C ASP A 62 -9.22 -18.77 -22.12
N GLU A 63 -8.82 -19.38 -23.23
CA GLU A 63 -9.39 -19.08 -24.56
C GLU A 63 -10.90 -19.34 -24.63
N SER A 64 -11.41 -20.30 -23.85
CA SER A 64 -12.84 -20.62 -23.74
C SER A 64 -13.66 -19.63 -22.92
N ALA A 65 -13.02 -18.65 -22.26
CA ALA A 65 -13.68 -17.69 -21.38
C ALA A 65 -14.23 -16.47 -22.14
N GLU A 66 -15.01 -16.70 -23.20
CA GLU A 66 -15.55 -15.66 -24.10
C GLU A 66 -16.30 -14.55 -23.34
N GLU A 67 -17.07 -14.92 -22.31
CA GLU A 67 -17.81 -13.98 -21.47
C GLU A 67 -16.88 -13.03 -20.70
N VAL A 68 -15.74 -13.53 -20.22
CA VAL A 68 -14.75 -12.71 -19.49
C VAL A 68 -14.12 -11.70 -20.45
N VAL A 69 -13.76 -12.13 -21.66
CA VAL A 69 -13.19 -11.26 -22.70
C VAL A 69 -14.17 -10.15 -23.07
N ALA A 70 -15.44 -10.48 -23.31
CA ALA A 70 -16.47 -9.49 -23.62
C ALA A 70 -16.63 -8.43 -22.52
N GLN A 71 -16.60 -8.84 -21.25
CA GLN A 71 -16.70 -7.94 -20.10
C GLN A 71 -15.47 -7.06 -19.92
N LEU A 72 -14.26 -7.56 -20.24
CA LEU A 72 -13.03 -6.77 -20.23
C LEU A 72 -13.00 -5.74 -21.37
N GLU A 73 -13.51 -6.08 -22.56
CA GLU A 73 -13.66 -5.11 -23.66
C GLU A 73 -14.70 -4.03 -23.35
N GLN A 74 -15.77 -4.39 -22.63
CA GLN A 74 -16.71 -3.41 -22.08
C GLN A 74 -16.00 -2.46 -21.10
N LEU A 75 -15.21 -2.99 -20.15
CA LEU A 75 -14.44 -2.17 -19.21
C LEU A 75 -13.46 -1.24 -19.94
N LYS A 76 -12.74 -1.75 -20.94
CA LYS A 76 -11.84 -0.94 -21.78
C LYS A 76 -12.58 0.19 -22.48
N THR A 77 -13.79 -0.04 -22.96
CA THR A 77 -14.65 1.01 -23.55
C THR A 77 -15.02 2.07 -22.51
N ILE A 78 -15.34 1.66 -21.27
CA ILE A 78 -15.61 2.59 -20.16
C ILE A 78 -14.36 3.45 -19.86
N ILE A 79 -13.17 2.85 -19.82
CA ILE A 79 -11.91 3.55 -19.60
C ILE A 79 -11.64 4.58 -20.70
N ILE A 80 -11.70 4.17 -21.97
CA ILE A 80 -11.41 5.03 -23.12
C ILE A 80 -12.41 6.19 -23.23
N SER A 81 -13.68 5.94 -22.92
CA SER A 81 -14.71 6.98 -22.92
C SER A 81 -14.58 7.99 -21.78
N GLY A 82 -13.81 7.68 -20.73
CA GLY A 82 -13.67 8.53 -19.54
C GLY A 82 -14.95 8.65 -18.71
N THR A 83 -15.96 7.81 -18.96
CA THR A 83 -17.25 7.83 -18.24
C THR A 83 -17.12 7.37 -16.79
N MET A 84 -16.10 6.56 -16.49
CA MET A 84 -15.81 6.02 -15.15
C MET A 84 -17.04 5.33 -14.54
N ALA A 85 -17.87 4.72 -15.39
CA ALA A 85 -19.09 4.04 -14.99
C ALA A 85 -18.76 2.86 -14.05
N ALA A 86 -19.66 2.59 -13.11
CA ALA A 86 -19.52 1.44 -12.23
C ALA A 86 -19.43 0.15 -13.07
N TRP A 87 -18.44 -0.68 -12.76
CA TRP A 87 -18.21 -1.95 -13.45
C TRP A 87 -17.88 -3.04 -12.43
N GLU A 88 -18.62 -4.13 -12.52
CA GLU A 88 -18.45 -5.32 -11.70
C GLU A 88 -18.86 -6.55 -12.49
N PHE A 89 -18.03 -7.60 -12.42
CA PHE A 89 -18.31 -8.87 -13.09
C PHE A 89 -17.67 -10.04 -12.35
N LYS A 90 -18.49 -11.02 -11.94
CA LYS A 90 -18.07 -12.29 -11.29
C LYS A 90 -17.02 -12.12 -10.16
N GLY A 91 -17.16 -11.07 -9.35
CA GLY A 91 -16.26 -10.77 -8.23
C GLY A 91 -15.05 -9.89 -8.60
N MET A 92 -14.89 -9.51 -9.87
CA MET A 92 -14.00 -8.43 -10.29
C MET A 92 -14.71 -7.08 -10.19
N LYS A 93 -14.00 -6.04 -9.78
CA LYS A 93 -14.53 -4.67 -9.71
C LYS A 93 -13.49 -3.67 -10.17
N ALA A 94 -13.93 -2.63 -10.88
CA ALA A 94 -13.12 -1.46 -11.19
C ALA A 94 -13.41 -0.37 -10.14
N LEU A 95 -12.37 0.04 -9.41
CA LEU A 95 -12.44 1.12 -8.44
C LEU A 95 -11.93 2.40 -9.08
N TRP A 96 -12.83 3.37 -9.19
CA TRP A 96 -12.52 4.71 -9.65
C TRP A 96 -12.21 5.60 -8.44
N PHE A 97 -11.04 6.23 -8.44
CA PHE A 97 -10.66 7.23 -7.46
C PHE A 97 -9.80 8.27 -8.17
N ASP A 98 -10.39 9.44 -8.39
CA ASP A 98 -9.80 10.56 -9.14
C ASP A 98 -8.50 11.10 -8.54
N ARG A 99 -8.31 10.91 -7.22
CA ARG A 99 -7.06 11.24 -6.53
C ARG A 99 -6.01 10.14 -6.61
N HIS A 100 -6.33 8.97 -7.15
CA HIS A 100 -5.31 7.96 -7.44
C HIS A 100 -4.61 8.31 -8.75
N ILE A 101 -3.29 8.16 -8.80
CA ILE A 101 -2.47 8.63 -9.94
C ILE A 101 -2.73 7.90 -11.27
N TYR A 102 -3.41 6.75 -11.22
CA TYR A 102 -3.90 6.02 -12.39
C TYR A 102 -5.25 5.38 -12.08
N GLN A 103 -6.06 5.08 -13.09
CA GLN A 103 -7.36 4.47 -12.85
C GLN A 103 -7.83 3.62 -14.03
N PRO A 104 -8.66 2.59 -13.77
CA PRO A 104 -9.16 2.16 -12.47
C PRO A 104 -8.12 1.39 -11.65
N LEU A 105 -8.36 1.24 -10.35
CA LEU A 105 -7.75 0.17 -9.55
C LEU A 105 -8.60 -1.09 -9.67
N MET A 106 -7.99 -2.23 -9.97
CA MET A 106 -8.72 -3.49 -10.14
C MET A 106 -8.77 -4.28 -8.84
N TYR A 107 -9.94 -4.78 -8.47
CA TYR A 107 -10.16 -5.76 -7.39
C TYR A 107 -10.61 -7.10 -7.98
N SER A 108 -10.19 -8.22 -7.37
CA SER A 108 -10.61 -9.56 -7.76
C SER A 108 -10.84 -10.44 -6.54
N GLU A 109 -12.08 -10.89 -6.35
CA GLU A 109 -12.42 -11.84 -5.30
C GLU A 109 -11.77 -13.21 -5.59
N ASN A 110 -10.96 -13.70 -4.66
CA ASN A 110 -10.23 -14.98 -4.74
C ASN A 110 -9.27 -15.11 -5.93
N GLY A 111 -8.83 -14.01 -6.55
CA GLY A 111 -7.80 -14.06 -7.60
C GLY A 111 -8.17 -14.93 -8.80
N ARG A 112 -9.46 -15.00 -9.15
CA ARG A 112 -9.99 -15.89 -10.21
C ARG A 112 -9.40 -15.63 -11.59
N VAL A 113 -8.81 -14.46 -11.80
CA VAL A 113 -8.22 -14.02 -13.06
C VAL A 113 -6.80 -13.57 -12.76
N GLU A 114 -5.83 -14.12 -13.49
CA GLU A 114 -4.43 -13.70 -13.35
C GLU A 114 -4.27 -12.33 -14.01
N MET A 115 -3.95 -11.33 -13.19
CA MET A 115 -3.80 -9.94 -13.62
C MET A 115 -2.42 -9.41 -13.19
N SER A 116 -1.79 -8.62 -14.07
CA SER A 116 -0.58 -7.86 -13.78
C SER A 116 -0.83 -6.36 -14.01
N PRO A 117 -0.61 -5.51 -13.00
CA PRO A 117 -0.29 -5.86 -11.62
C PRO A 117 -1.43 -6.62 -10.94
N VAL A 118 -1.10 -7.36 -9.88
CA VAL A 118 -2.06 -8.18 -9.12
C VAL A 118 -3.24 -7.32 -8.68
N ALA A 119 -4.47 -7.81 -8.78
CA ALA A 119 -5.63 -7.06 -8.32
C ALA A 119 -5.60 -6.84 -6.79
N LEU A 120 -6.31 -5.82 -6.31
CA LEU A 120 -6.44 -5.51 -4.89
C LEU A 120 -7.06 -6.68 -4.14
N ASN A 121 -6.60 -6.91 -2.91
CA ASN A 121 -7.26 -7.80 -1.97
C ASN A 121 -8.46 -7.09 -1.28
N LYS A 122 -9.20 -7.81 -0.43
CA LYS A 122 -10.39 -7.26 0.26
C LYS A 122 -10.07 -6.03 1.13
N GLY A 123 -9.02 -6.11 1.95
CA GLY A 123 -8.62 -5.02 2.85
C GLY A 123 -8.09 -3.80 2.09
N GLU A 124 -7.27 -4.04 1.06
CA GLU A 124 -6.79 -2.98 0.15
C GLU A 124 -7.96 -2.27 -0.56
N ARG A 125 -8.92 -3.03 -1.09
CA ARG A 125 -10.14 -2.49 -1.71
C ARG A 125 -10.93 -1.64 -0.73
N GLU A 126 -11.16 -2.16 0.48
CA GLU A 126 -11.90 -1.45 1.53
C GLU A 126 -11.20 -0.14 1.90
N PHE A 127 -9.87 -0.14 1.96
CA PHE A 127 -9.10 1.05 2.29
C PHE A 127 -9.27 2.14 1.21
N VAL A 128 -9.15 1.77 -0.07
CA VAL A 128 -9.37 2.71 -1.18
C VAL A 128 -10.80 3.28 -1.15
N GLN A 129 -11.80 2.44 -0.87
CA GLN A 129 -13.19 2.87 -0.77
C GLN A 129 -13.44 3.80 0.42
N ASP A 130 -12.88 3.49 1.58
CA ASP A 130 -13.01 4.30 2.79
C ASP A 130 -12.29 5.65 2.63
N LEU A 131 -11.09 5.67 2.04
CA LEU A 131 -10.35 6.89 1.75
C LEU A 131 -11.08 7.78 0.75
N ARG A 132 -11.62 7.20 -0.33
CA ARG A 132 -12.47 7.92 -1.28
C ARG A 132 -13.69 8.52 -0.58
N SER A 133 -14.40 7.71 0.19
CA SER A 133 -15.58 8.15 0.95
C SER A 133 -15.23 9.25 1.94
N PHE A 134 -14.06 9.19 2.58
CA PHE A 134 -13.57 10.26 3.43
C PHE A 134 -13.37 11.56 2.64
N CYS A 135 -12.75 11.50 1.46
CA CYS A 135 -12.54 12.67 0.63
C CYS A 135 -13.86 13.30 0.17
N ASP A 136 -14.83 12.48 -0.24
CA ASP A 136 -16.14 12.93 -0.72
C ASP A 136 -16.96 13.58 0.39
N ASN A 137 -16.87 13.08 1.63
CA ASN A 137 -17.68 13.53 2.76
C ASN A 137 -17.00 14.60 3.65
N ASN A 138 -15.71 14.89 3.46
CA ASN A 138 -14.95 15.81 4.31
C ASN A 138 -14.23 16.88 3.48
N THR A 139 -14.95 17.50 2.53
CA THR A 139 -14.43 18.58 1.68
C THR A 139 -13.86 19.73 2.49
N ASP A 140 -14.49 20.09 3.61
CA ASP A 140 -14.03 21.17 4.50
C ASP A 140 -12.69 20.82 5.17
N TYR A 141 -12.50 19.55 5.55
CA TYR A 141 -11.23 19.08 6.09
C TYR A 141 -10.12 19.14 5.02
N LEU A 142 -10.46 18.88 3.76
CA LEU A 142 -9.53 18.90 2.63
C LEU A 142 -9.36 20.30 2.00
N ALA A 143 -10.06 21.32 2.50
CA ALA A 143 -9.87 22.68 2.03
C ALA A 143 -8.40 23.12 2.22
N GLY A 144 -7.78 23.59 1.13
CA GLY A 144 -6.36 23.96 1.11
C GLY A 144 -5.39 22.78 1.21
N LYS A 145 -5.87 21.53 1.08
CA LYS A 145 -5.04 20.32 1.05
C LYS A 145 -5.18 19.61 -0.29
N GLU A 146 -4.06 19.15 -0.83
CA GLU A 146 -4.06 18.27 -2.00
C GLU A 146 -3.71 16.86 -1.54
N LEU A 147 -4.45 15.87 -2.03
CA LEU A 147 -4.26 14.48 -1.64
C LEU A 147 -4.18 13.63 -2.89
N TYR A 148 -3.12 12.85 -2.98
CA TYR A 148 -2.90 11.86 -4.02
C TYR A 148 -2.66 10.48 -3.40
N LEU A 149 -3.14 9.43 -4.07
CA LEU A 149 -2.91 8.05 -3.69
C LEU A 149 -2.11 7.35 -4.80
N LEU A 150 -1.08 6.62 -4.40
CA LEU A 150 -0.31 5.73 -5.26
C LEU A 150 -0.33 4.33 -4.64
N ARG A 151 -0.77 3.34 -5.40
CA ARG A 151 -0.57 1.93 -5.06
C ARG A 151 0.87 1.54 -5.36
N ASN A 152 1.57 1.05 -4.35
CA ASN A 152 2.98 0.67 -4.44
C ASN A 152 3.12 -0.73 -5.07
N LEU A 153 3.71 -0.82 -6.27
CA LEU A 153 3.85 -2.08 -7.00
C LEU A 153 5.15 -2.79 -6.56
N SER A 154 5.09 -3.48 -5.42
CA SER A 154 6.24 -3.96 -4.62
C SER A 154 7.05 -5.15 -5.17
N LYS A 155 7.23 -5.29 -6.50
CA LYS A 155 8.16 -6.30 -7.08
C LYS A 155 9.44 -5.68 -7.60
N GLY A 156 10.39 -5.42 -6.68
CA GLY A 156 11.77 -5.02 -6.98
C GLY A 156 11.93 -3.64 -7.63
N ARG A 157 10.84 -2.90 -7.84
CA ARG A 157 10.81 -1.59 -8.49
C ARG A 157 9.90 -0.55 -7.80
N GLY A 158 9.27 -0.92 -6.68
CA GLY A 158 8.40 -0.03 -5.91
C GLY A 158 9.16 0.79 -4.86
N VAL A 159 8.51 1.82 -4.29
CA VAL A 159 9.06 2.55 -3.13
C VAL A 159 8.94 1.65 -1.91
N GLY A 160 10.00 0.89 -1.64
CA GLY A 160 10.08 0.00 -0.49
C GLY A 160 11.19 0.45 0.44
N PHE A 161 10.92 0.48 1.75
CA PHE A 161 11.98 0.47 2.74
C PHE A 161 12.43 -0.96 2.92
N PHE A 162 12.96 -1.54 1.84
CA PHE A 162 13.10 -2.98 1.61
C PHE A 162 13.72 -3.72 2.80
N GLU A 163 14.52 -3.04 3.61
CA GLU A 163 15.29 -3.69 4.66
C GLU A 163 15.12 -3.07 6.06
N ALA A 164 14.26 -2.05 6.22
CA ALA A 164 13.87 -1.49 7.52
C ALA A 164 12.80 -2.33 8.23
N GLY A 165 12.94 -3.66 8.24
CA GLY A 165 11.99 -4.56 8.90
C GLY A 165 11.02 -5.29 7.97
N ASN A 166 11.36 -5.40 6.68
CA ASN A 166 10.53 -6.09 5.68
C ASN A 166 9.11 -5.48 5.56
N PHE A 167 9.03 -4.15 5.73
CA PHE A 167 7.81 -3.38 5.58
C PHE A 167 7.65 -2.93 4.12
N HIS A 168 6.61 -3.45 3.47
CA HIS A 168 6.26 -3.15 2.09
C HIS A 168 4.84 -2.59 2.11
N PRO A 169 4.69 -1.26 2.16
CA PRO A 169 3.36 -0.66 2.20
C PRO A 169 2.66 -0.89 0.87
N ASP A 170 1.37 -1.19 0.91
CA ASP A 170 0.57 -1.36 -0.31
C ASP A 170 0.24 -0.02 -0.97
N PHE A 171 0.21 1.06 -0.17
CA PHE A 171 -0.14 2.40 -0.63
C PHE A 171 0.77 3.49 -0.08
N ILE A 172 0.90 4.55 -0.86
CA ILE A 172 1.56 5.80 -0.51
C ILE A 172 0.52 6.90 -0.71
N ILE A 173 0.20 7.62 0.36
CA ILE A 173 -0.61 8.82 0.29
C ILE A 173 0.35 10.00 0.31
N TRP A 174 0.21 10.89 -0.67
CA TRP A 174 0.90 12.16 -0.70
C TRP A 174 -0.10 13.27 -0.37
N LEU A 175 0.06 13.87 0.80
CA LEU A 175 -0.81 14.91 1.30
C LEU A 175 -0.03 16.23 1.44
N LEU A 176 -0.43 17.24 0.68
CA LEU A 176 0.14 18.59 0.72
C LEU A 176 -0.69 19.44 1.67
N VAL A 177 -0.05 19.98 2.71
CA VAL A 177 -0.67 20.84 3.73
C VAL A 177 0.25 22.01 4.01
N GLU A 178 -0.20 23.24 3.75
CA GLU A 178 0.53 24.48 4.10
C GLU A 178 2.00 24.49 3.63
N GLY A 179 2.26 23.97 2.42
CA GLY A 179 3.60 23.91 1.84
C GLY A 179 4.47 22.76 2.36
N LYS A 180 3.93 21.87 3.21
CA LYS A 180 4.58 20.63 3.63
C LYS A 180 4.02 19.41 2.90
N GLN A 181 4.88 18.45 2.63
CA GLN A 181 4.58 17.17 2.03
C GLN A 181 4.52 16.08 3.10
N HIS A 182 3.33 15.57 3.37
CA HIS A 182 3.14 14.40 4.23
C HIS A 182 3.08 13.16 3.36
N VAL A 183 4.16 12.37 3.38
CA VAL A 183 4.25 11.08 2.67
C VAL A 183 3.89 9.97 3.65
N ILE A 184 2.70 9.40 3.48
CA ILE A 184 2.12 8.42 4.40
C ILE A 184 2.10 7.05 3.73
N PHE A 185 2.86 6.12 4.28
CA PHE A 185 2.91 4.73 3.86
C PHE A 185 1.85 3.91 4.61
N ALA A 186 0.89 3.34 3.89
CA ALA A 186 -0.22 2.60 4.46
C ALA A 186 -0.22 1.14 4.00
N ASP A 187 -0.35 0.21 4.95
CA ASP A 187 -0.32 -1.24 4.73
C ASP A 187 -1.57 -1.91 5.34
N PRO A 188 -2.67 -2.03 4.57
CA PRO A 188 -3.88 -2.76 4.98
C PRO A 188 -3.63 -4.27 5.08
N LYS A 189 -3.53 -4.81 6.29
CA LYS A 189 -3.13 -6.21 6.50
C LYS A 189 -3.71 -6.87 7.75
N GLY A 190 -3.68 -8.20 7.76
CA GLY A 190 -3.92 -8.99 8.98
C GLY A 190 -2.67 -9.12 9.84
N LEU A 191 -2.85 -9.14 11.16
CA LEU A 191 -1.75 -9.18 12.14
C LEU A 191 -1.50 -10.58 12.74
N HIS A 192 -2.21 -11.61 12.26
CA HIS A 192 -2.07 -12.97 12.80
C HIS A 192 -0.65 -13.56 12.70
N ASN A 193 0.09 -13.18 11.65
CA ASN A 193 1.45 -13.66 11.34
C ASN A 193 2.56 -12.67 11.73
N VAL A 194 2.24 -11.65 12.53
CA VAL A 194 3.19 -10.64 13.01
C VAL A 194 3.64 -11.00 14.43
N ASP A 195 4.93 -10.86 14.71
CA ASP A 195 5.59 -11.34 15.92
C ASP A 195 5.58 -10.32 17.08
N GLY A 196 4.37 -9.85 17.43
CA GLY A 196 4.17 -8.98 18.58
C GLY A 196 4.68 -7.55 18.40
N MET A 197 4.76 -6.82 19.52
CA MET A 197 5.23 -5.42 19.57
C MET A 197 6.70 -5.25 19.15
N ASN A 198 7.48 -6.33 19.16
CA ASN A 198 8.87 -6.31 18.75
C ASN A 198 9.07 -6.56 17.26
N ASP A 199 8.00 -6.89 16.53
CA ASP A 199 8.07 -7.10 15.09
C ASP A 199 8.58 -5.83 14.39
N PRO A 200 9.57 -5.96 13.49
CA PRO A 200 10.12 -4.81 12.78
C PRO A 200 9.08 -4.00 11.99
N LYS A 201 7.98 -4.62 11.50
CA LYS A 201 6.89 -3.92 10.82
C LYS A 201 6.12 -3.01 11.77
N ILE A 202 5.91 -3.47 13.00
CA ILE A 202 5.25 -2.67 14.05
C ILE A 202 6.15 -1.51 14.46
N LYS A 203 7.46 -1.74 14.61
CA LYS A 203 8.44 -0.71 14.96
C LYS A 203 8.72 0.28 13.84
N PHE A 204 8.32 0.00 12.60
CA PHE A 204 8.69 0.81 11.44
C PHE A 204 8.20 2.28 11.53
N HIS A 205 7.11 2.54 12.26
CA HIS A 205 6.65 3.91 12.56
C HIS A 205 7.71 4.79 13.23
N SER A 206 8.63 4.21 13.99
CA SER A 206 9.75 4.91 14.62
C SER A 206 10.95 5.00 13.68
N THR A 207 11.24 3.92 12.95
CA THR A 207 12.36 3.84 12.00
C THR A 207 12.19 4.84 10.85
N ILE A 208 10.96 5.04 10.36
CA ILE A 208 10.71 6.01 9.29
C ILE A 208 11.01 7.45 9.72
N LYS A 209 10.91 7.77 11.03
CA LYS A 209 11.31 9.08 11.57
C LYS A 209 12.83 9.25 11.66
N GLU A 210 13.59 8.16 11.79
CA GLU A 210 15.04 8.22 11.62
C GLU A 210 15.40 8.53 10.16
N ILE A 211 14.68 7.96 9.20
CA ILE A 211 14.86 8.23 7.77
C ILE A 211 14.50 9.68 7.44
N GLU A 212 13.37 10.17 7.95
CA GLU A 212 12.95 11.58 7.83
C GLU A 212 14.05 12.55 8.32
N ARG A 213 14.61 12.29 9.51
CA ARG A 213 15.70 13.13 10.05
C ARG A 213 16.97 13.08 9.20
N ARG A 214 17.28 11.94 8.58
CA ARG A 214 18.45 11.78 7.70
C ARG A 214 18.26 12.48 6.36
N LEU A 215 17.04 12.47 5.84
CA LEU A 215 16.67 13.22 4.63
C LEU A 215 16.92 14.72 4.83
N GLY A 216 16.68 15.23 6.03
CA GLY A 216 17.07 16.59 6.43
C GLY A 216 16.24 17.71 5.80
N ASP A 217 15.19 17.36 5.06
CA ASP A 217 14.23 18.30 4.48
C ASP A 217 13.03 18.50 5.41
N GLY A 218 12.96 19.66 6.06
CA GLY A 218 11.87 20.01 6.99
C GLY A 218 10.51 20.25 6.32
N SER A 219 10.45 20.26 4.99
CA SER A 219 9.19 20.30 4.24
C SER A 219 8.59 18.90 4.04
N ILE A 220 9.36 17.83 4.28
CA ILE A 220 8.93 16.44 4.06
C ILE A 220 8.72 15.75 5.40
N ILE A 221 7.52 15.21 5.60
CA ILE A 221 7.12 14.47 6.79
C ILE A 221 6.75 13.05 6.37
N LEU A 222 7.47 12.06 6.89
CA LEU A 222 7.27 10.65 6.58
C LEU A 222 6.53 9.96 7.72
N SER A 223 5.46 9.23 7.42
CA SER A 223 4.74 8.43 8.40
C SER A 223 4.41 7.05 7.84
N SER A 224 4.38 6.02 8.69
CA SER A 224 3.92 4.69 8.29
C SER A 224 2.81 4.22 9.21
N PHE A 225 1.81 3.55 8.63
CA PHE A 225 0.68 2.97 9.33
C PHE A 225 0.42 1.54 8.89
N ILE A 226 0.10 0.70 9.86
CA ILE A 226 -0.52 -0.60 9.61
C ILE A 226 -2.02 -0.44 9.83
N LEU A 227 -2.81 -0.75 8.80
CA LEU A 227 -4.26 -0.68 8.86
C LEU A 227 -4.77 -2.10 9.06
N SER A 228 -4.93 -2.50 10.32
CA SER A 228 -5.26 -3.87 10.68
C SER A 228 -6.70 -4.22 10.33
N ASN A 229 -6.88 -5.35 9.64
CA ASN A 229 -8.18 -6.01 9.49
C ASN A 229 -8.44 -7.08 10.57
N THR A 230 -7.47 -7.33 11.46
CA THR A 230 -7.63 -8.19 12.64
C THR A 230 -8.20 -7.35 13.79
N PRO A 231 -9.31 -7.76 14.45
CA PRO A 231 -9.87 -7.03 15.58
C PRO A 231 -8.89 -6.86 16.74
N SER A 232 -8.92 -5.72 17.42
CA SER A 232 -7.95 -5.39 18.48
C SER A 232 -7.96 -6.39 19.64
N HIS A 233 -9.13 -6.91 20.01
CA HIS A 233 -9.28 -7.86 21.11
C HIS A 233 -8.52 -9.19 20.88
N GLU A 234 -8.36 -9.62 19.63
CA GLU A 234 -7.57 -10.82 19.30
C GLU A 234 -6.06 -10.58 19.46
N ILE A 235 -5.62 -9.34 19.29
CA ILE A 235 -4.21 -8.93 19.35
C ILE A 235 -3.81 -8.62 20.79
N VAL A 236 -4.62 -7.83 21.49
CA VAL A 236 -4.38 -7.36 22.87
C VAL A 236 -4.03 -8.52 23.81
N GLY A 237 -4.82 -9.61 23.76
CA GLY A 237 -4.55 -10.80 24.58
C GLY A 237 -3.28 -11.55 24.16
N LYS A 238 -3.07 -11.72 22.85
CA LYS A 238 -1.93 -12.48 22.30
C LYS A 238 -0.61 -11.76 22.56
N TRP A 239 -0.58 -10.44 22.44
CA TRP A 239 0.64 -9.63 22.51
C TRP A 239 0.86 -8.98 23.88
N ARG A 240 -0.10 -9.12 24.80
CA ARG A 240 -0.08 -8.49 26.14
C ARG A 240 0.16 -6.98 26.06
N THR A 241 -0.55 -6.34 25.15
CA THR A 241 -0.49 -4.90 24.84
C THR A 241 -1.89 -4.28 24.99
N SER A 242 -2.03 -2.97 24.76
CA SER A 242 -3.33 -2.30 24.71
C SER A 242 -3.62 -1.75 23.31
N LYS A 243 -4.88 -1.44 23.02
CA LYS A 243 -5.26 -0.80 21.75
C LYS A 243 -4.61 0.58 21.62
N GLU A 244 -4.46 1.30 22.73
CA GLU A 244 -3.78 2.59 22.81
C GLU A 244 -2.29 2.46 22.52
N GLU A 245 -1.63 1.42 23.03
CA GLU A 245 -0.22 1.14 22.73
C GLU A 245 -0.03 0.78 21.26
N LEU A 246 -0.92 -0.03 20.67
CA LEU A 246 -0.94 -0.32 19.24
C LEU A 246 -1.11 0.97 18.41
N LYS A 247 -2.03 1.85 18.81
CA LYS A 247 -2.22 3.17 18.18
C LYS A 247 -0.97 4.05 18.27
N ALA A 248 -0.26 4.02 19.40
CA ALA A 248 1.02 4.74 19.56
C ALA A 248 2.12 4.22 18.63
N HIS A 249 1.99 2.99 18.13
CA HIS A 249 2.83 2.40 17.08
C HIS A 249 2.23 2.55 15.68
N ASN A 250 1.28 3.47 15.49
CA ASN A 250 0.57 3.70 14.23
C ASN A 250 -0.15 2.46 13.67
N VAL A 251 -0.59 1.56 14.54
CA VAL A 251 -1.47 0.45 14.19
C VAL A 251 -2.91 0.90 14.43
N LEU A 252 -3.67 1.04 13.34
CA LEU A 252 -5.08 1.44 13.36
C LEU A 252 -5.95 0.27 12.89
N PHE A 253 -7.24 0.28 13.24
CA PHE A 253 -8.13 -0.85 12.96
C PHE A 253 -9.18 -0.50 11.92
N GLN A 254 -8.99 -1.00 10.71
CA GLN A 254 -9.83 -0.68 9.55
C GLN A 254 -11.30 -1.10 9.73
N VAL A 255 -11.53 -2.29 10.33
CA VAL A 255 -12.88 -2.84 10.52
C VAL A 255 -13.52 -2.31 11.79
N GLU A 256 -12.78 -2.32 12.90
CA GLU A 256 -13.28 -1.95 14.22
C GLU A 256 -13.54 -0.43 14.33
N ASP A 257 -12.63 0.38 13.78
CA ASP A 257 -12.68 1.85 13.84
C ASP A 257 -13.06 2.44 12.47
N LYS A 258 -13.88 1.71 11.69
CA LYS A 258 -14.21 2.07 10.29
C LYS A 258 -14.67 3.53 10.12
N ALA A 259 -15.45 4.03 11.07
CA ALA A 259 -16.02 5.39 11.00
C ALA A 259 -14.97 6.51 11.14
N ASN A 260 -13.80 6.24 11.72
CA ASN A 260 -12.86 7.29 12.11
C ASN A 260 -11.38 6.97 11.88
N TYR A 261 -10.99 5.75 11.49
CA TYR A 261 -9.57 5.40 11.35
C TYR A 261 -8.82 6.26 10.31
N ILE A 262 -9.45 6.64 9.19
CA ILE A 262 -8.85 7.55 8.19
C ILE A 262 -8.61 8.94 8.82
N LYS A 263 -9.60 9.47 9.55
CA LYS A 263 -9.46 10.75 10.25
C LYS A 263 -8.36 10.69 11.31
N LEU A 264 -8.27 9.58 12.05
CA LEU A 264 -7.21 9.34 13.04
C LEU A 264 -5.84 9.27 12.37
N MET A 265 -5.72 8.57 11.24
CA MET A 265 -4.47 8.46 10.47
C MET A 265 -3.97 9.84 10.04
N PHE A 266 -4.84 10.68 9.45
CA PHE A 266 -4.45 12.03 9.06
C PHE A 266 -4.17 12.95 10.24
N GLY A 267 -4.96 12.86 11.33
CA GLY A 267 -4.67 13.57 12.57
C GLY A 267 -3.26 13.25 13.07
N ILE A 268 -2.93 11.96 13.20
CA ILE A 268 -1.59 11.53 13.63
C ILE A 268 -0.50 11.99 12.66
N ALA A 269 -0.73 11.91 11.34
CA ALA A 269 0.27 12.25 10.33
C ALA A 269 0.54 13.76 10.18
N ILE A 270 -0.46 14.60 10.47
CA ILE A 270 -0.37 16.07 10.37
C ILE A 270 0.05 16.68 11.72
N ASP A 271 -0.48 16.17 12.83
CA ASP A 271 -0.19 16.66 14.18
C ASP A 271 1.19 16.21 14.71
N VAL A 272 2.08 15.71 13.83
CA VAL A 272 3.51 15.52 14.15
C VAL A 272 4.19 16.89 14.23
N SER A 273 3.78 17.65 15.24
CA SER A 273 4.32 18.95 15.63
C SER A 273 4.50 18.97 17.14
N VAL A 274 5.39 18.12 17.68
CA VAL A 274 6.35 18.38 18.79
C VAL A 274 7.45 17.33 18.74
#